data_AF-A0A7K2ZMQ9-F1
#
_entry.id   AF-A0A7K2ZMQ9-F1
#
_cell.length_a   1.000
_cell.length_b   1.000
_cell.length_c   1.000
_cell.angle_alpha   90.00
_cell.angle_beta   90.00
_cell.angle_gamma   90.00
#
_symmetry.space_group_name_H-M   'P 1'
#
loop_
_entity.id
_entity.type
_entity.pdbx_description
1 polymer ?
#
loop_
_entity_poly.entity_id
_entity_poly.type
_entity_poly.pdbx_seq_one_letter_code
_entity_poly.pdbx_strand_id
1 'polypeptide(L)'
;MTIRATNQPHARVIPLRPFPAPPGPAPAREPLWRDLVGDVLRRERLSQERTLKDVADAARISMAYLSEVERGRKEASSEVLAAAARALGLSLADVLELAQGELIRLSGARSRSTGQHGRPAGPLGTVRLAA
;
A
#
# COMPACT_ATOMS: atom_id res chain seq x y z
N MET A 1 -51.70 20.67 -45.42
CA MET A 1 -50.86 21.83 -45.06
C MET A 1 -50.57 21.74 -43.56
N THR A 2 -49.54 20.98 -43.17
CA THR A 2 -49.16 20.83 -41.75
C THR A 2 -47.67 20.54 -41.69
N ILE A 3 -46.89 21.52 -41.22
CA ILE A 3 -45.49 21.29 -40.85
C ILE A 3 -45.37 21.70 -39.38
N ARG A 4 -45.06 20.68 -38.58
CA ARG A 4 -44.75 20.71 -37.15
C ARG A 4 -43.24 20.84 -37.02
N ALA A 5 -42.75 21.69 -36.11
CA ALA A 5 -41.70 21.38 -35.13
C ALA A 5 -41.09 22.69 -34.62
N THR A 6 -41.36 23.00 -33.35
CA THR A 6 -40.75 24.09 -32.59
C THR A 6 -39.32 23.68 -32.20
N ASN A 7 -38.32 24.33 -32.80
CA ASN A 7 -36.93 24.24 -32.35
C ASN A 7 -36.74 25.15 -31.12
N GLN A 8 -36.73 24.58 -29.91
CA GLN A 8 -36.34 25.31 -28.71
C GLN A 8 -34.86 25.03 -28.39
N PRO A 9 -33.99 26.06 -28.34
CA PRO A 9 -32.61 25.88 -27.91
C PRO A 9 -32.55 25.78 -26.39
N HIS A 10 -32.26 24.57 -25.88
CA HIS A 10 -31.94 24.39 -24.47
C HIS A 10 -30.53 24.88 -24.20
N ALA A 11 -30.40 26.03 -23.53
CA ALA A 11 -29.11 26.55 -23.10
C ALA A 11 -28.42 25.56 -22.14
N ARG A 12 -27.24 25.05 -22.54
CA ARG A 12 -26.40 24.22 -21.67
C ARG A 12 -25.69 25.12 -20.67
N VAL A 13 -26.09 25.03 -19.40
CA VAL A 13 -25.38 25.65 -18.30
C VAL A 13 -24.04 24.94 -18.12
N ILE A 14 -22.94 25.62 -18.44
CA ILE A 14 -21.59 25.17 -18.12
C ILE A 14 -21.26 25.69 -16.72
N PRO A 15 -21.14 24.84 -15.69
CA PRO A 15 -20.79 25.30 -14.36
C PRO A 15 -19.39 25.91 -14.38
N LEU A 16 -19.29 27.19 -14.05
CA LEU A 16 -18.03 27.95 -13.98
C LEU A 16 -17.20 27.65 -12.71
N ARG A 17 -17.69 26.78 -11.83
CA ARG A 17 -16.93 26.25 -10.69
C ARG A 17 -16.68 24.76 -10.88
N PRO A 18 -15.41 24.33 -10.86
CA PRO A 18 -15.08 22.91 -10.74
C PRO A 18 -15.79 22.35 -9.51
N PHE A 19 -16.58 21.31 -9.70
CA PHE A 19 -17.08 20.51 -8.59
C PHE A 19 -15.85 19.98 -7.83
N PRO A 20 -15.78 20.08 -6.49
CA PRO A 20 -14.67 19.48 -5.77
C PRO A 20 -14.66 17.99 -6.12
N ALA A 21 -13.61 17.57 -6.82
CA ALA A 21 -13.44 16.16 -7.14
C ALA A 21 -13.50 15.39 -5.82
N PRO A 22 -14.23 14.26 -5.76
CA PRO A 22 -14.19 13.41 -4.57
C PRO A 22 -12.71 13.17 -4.23
N PRO A 23 -12.31 13.23 -2.94
CA PRO A 23 -10.92 13.07 -2.56
C PRO A 23 -10.42 11.80 -3.24
N GLY A 24 -9.45 11.98 -4.15
CA GLY A 24 -8.79 10.84 -4.78
C GLY A 24 -8.25 9.93 -3.69
N PRO A 25 -8.06 8.63 -3.97
CA PRO A 25 -7.50 7.71 -2.99
C PRO A 25 -6.23 8.35 -2.41
N ALA A 26 -6.18 8.47 -1.09
CA ALA A 26 -5.02 9.04 -0.41
C ALA A 26 -3.76 8.30 -0.89
N PRO A 27 -2.66 9.01 -1.17
CA PRO A 27 -1.43 8.35 -1.59
C PRO A 27 -1.07 7.28 -0.56
N ALA A 28 -0.88 6.04 -1.02
CA ALA A 28 -0.48 4.95 -0.15
C ALA A 28 0.82 5.38 0.57
N ARG A 29 0.74 5.49 1.90
CA ARG A 29 1.87 5.92 2.73
C ARG A 29 3.00 4.89 2.62
N GLU A 30 4.23 5.37 2.80
CA GLU A 30 5.39 4.49 2.94
C GLU A 30 5.15 3.48 4.09
N PRO A 31 5.30 2.17 3.86
CA PRO A 31 5.14 1.19 4.93
C PRO A 31 6.17 1.44 6.03
N LEU A 32 5.77 1.23 7.28
CA LEU A 32 6.68 1.41 8.39
C LEU A 32 7.53 0.16 8.57
N TRP A 33 8.75 0.35 9.06
CA TRP A 33 9.68 -0.74 9.32
C TRP A 33 9.09 -1.80 10.27
N ARG A 34 8.43 -1.38 11.35
CA ARG A 34 7.76 -2.28 12.30
C ARG A 34 6.67 -3.15 11.67
N ASP A 35 5.98 -2.66 10.64
CA ASP A 35 4.92 -3.41 9.96
C ASP A 35 5.57 -4.51 9.11
N LEU A 36 6.60 -4.16 8.34
CA LEU A 36 7.34 -5.09 7.49
C LEU A 36 7.98 -6.22 8.30
N VAL A 37 8.70 -5.87 9.37
CA VAL A 37 9.35 -6.87 10.22
C VAL A 37 8.33 -7.71 10.98
N GLY A 38 7.29 -7.07 11.53
CA GLY A 38 6.20 -7.79 12.20
C GLY A 38 5.57 -8.85 11.30
N ASP A 39 5.29 -8.50 10.04
CA ASP A 39 4.75 -9.42 9.06
C ASP A 39 5.72 -10.53 8.65
N VAL A 40 7.03 -10.25 8.57
CA VAL A 40 8.05 -11.28 8.32
C VAL A 40 8.07 -12.29 9.47
N LEU A 41 8.17 -11.83 10.72
CA LEU A 41 8.18 -12.70 11.90
C LEU A 41 6.90 -13.54 12.00
N ARG A 42 5.74 -12.92 11.74
CA ARG A 42 4.45 -13.60 11.74
C ARG A 42 4.38 -14.68 10.67
N ARG A 43 4.81 -14.38 9.44
CA ARG A 43 4.77 -15.34 8.33
C ARG A 43 5.69 -16.53 8.60
N GLU A 44 6.88 -16.28 9.11
CA GLU A 44 7.82 -17.34 9.48
C GLU A 44 7.27 -18.20 10.63
N ARG A 45 6.68 -17.59 11.66
CA ARG A 45 6.04 -18.36 12.73
C ARG A 45 4.93 -19.28 12.20
N LEU A 46 4.10 -18.76 11.30
CA LEU A 46 2.97 -19.50 10.73
C LEU A 46 3.42 -20.58 9.76
N SER A 47 4.49 -20.37 8.97
CA SER A 47 5.06 -21.39 8.09
C SER A 47 5.64 -22.58 8.87
N GLN A 48 6.12 -22.32 10.09
CA GLN A 48 6.58 -23.35 11.04
C GLN A 48 5.44 -24.01 11.83
N GLU A 49 4.18 -23.61 11.62
CA GLU A 49 3.01 -24.06 12.40
C GLU A 49 3.13 -23.83 13.91
N ARG A 50 3.93 -22.83 14.33
CA ARG A 50 4.20 -22.55 15.76
C ARG A 50 3.23 -21.54 16.35
N THR A 51 2.90 -21.72 17.62
CA THR A 51 2.03 -20.78 18.33
C THR A 51 2.81 -19.54 18.77
N LEU A 52 2.09 -18.43 19.02
CA LEU A 52 2.68 -17.24 19.64
C LEU A 52 3.38 -17.56 20.96
N LYS A 53 2.82 -18.48 21.75
CA LYS A 53 3.39 -18.90 23.03
C LYS A 53 4.76 -19.55 22.84
N ASP A 54 4.87 -20.50 21.92
CA ASP A 54 6.11 -21.25 21.68
C ASP A 54 7.28 -20.35 21.27
N VAL A 55 7.00 -19.34 20.44
CA VAL A 55 8.02 -18.38 20.00
C VAL A 55 8.33 -17.35 21.09
N ALA A 56 7.32 -16.85 21.79
CA ALA A 56 7.53 -15.88 22.86
C ALA A 56 8.35 -16.47 24.02
N ASP A 57 8.07 -17.72 24.41
CA ASP A 57 8.82 -18.44 25.45
C ASP A 57 10.29 -18.62 25.03
N ALA A 58 10.54 -19.06 23.78
CA ALA A 58 11.89 -19.21 23.23
C ALA A 58 12.64 -17.87 23.11
N ALA A 59 11.94 -16.79 22.76
CA ALA A 59 12.48 -15.44 22.66
C ALA A 59 12.59 -14.72 24.03
N ARG A 60 12.12 -15.34 25.12
CA ARG A 60 12.11 -14.78 26.48
C ARG A 60 11.37 -13.45 26.58
N ILE A 61 10.26 -13.31 25.85
CA ILE A 61 9.37 -12.14 25.88
C ILE A 61 7.93 -12.58 26.16
N SER A 62 7.05 -11.65 26.49
CA SER A 62 5.64 -12.01 26.69
C SER A 62 4.93 -12.29 25.36
N MET A 63 4.00 -13.24 25.37
CA MET A 63 3.13 -13.55 24.22
C MET A 63 2.36 -12.31 23.73
N ALA A 64 1.87 -11.48 24.66
CA ALA A 64 1.20 -10.23 24.33
C ALA A 64 2.12 -9.27 23.58
N TYR A 65 3.37 -9.12 24.03
CA TYR A 65 4.34 -8.25 23.38
C TYR A 65 4.71 -8.75 21.98
N LEU A 66 4.98 -10.05 21.80
CA LEU A 66 5.22 -10.63 20.47
C LEU A 66 4.04 -10.37 19.54
N SER A 67 2.81 -10.52 20.03
CA SER A 67 1.62 -10.24 19.24
C SER A 67 1.52 -8.77 18.82
N GLU A 68 1.86 -7.81 19.68
CA GLU A 68 1.92 -6.39 19.29
C GLU A 68 2.99 -6.12 18.21
N VAL A 69 4.15 -6.78 18.32
CA VAL A 69 5.24 -6.68 17.33
C VAL A 69 4.80 -7.25 15.98
N GLU A 70 4.23 -8.46 15.94
CA GLU A 70 3.74 -9.10 14.71
C GLU A 70 2.64 -8.31 13.99
N ARG A 71 1.96 -7.40 14.70
CA ARG A 71 0.91 -6.55 14.15
C ARG A 71 1.39 -5.12 13.86
N GLY A 72 2.71 -4.86 13.93
CA GLY A 72 3.29 -3.55 13.66
C GLY A 72 2.85 -2.46 14.66
N ARG A 73 2.46 -2.83 15.88
CA ARG A 73 1.99 -1.87 16.90
C ARG A 73 3.08 -1.41 17.85
N LYS A 74 4.23 -2.09 17.86
CA LYS A 74 5.39 -1.74 18.68
C LYS A 74 6.66 -1.70 17.85
N GLU A 75 7.48 -0.71 18.14
CA GLU A 75 8.90 -0.70 17.75
C GLU A 75 9.64 -1.62 18.71
N ALA A 76 10.01 -2.81 18.24
CA ALA A 76 10.84 -3.72 19.03
C ALA A 76 12.28 -3.21 19.06
N SER A 77 12.96 -3.34 20.20
CA SER A 77 14.40 -3.06 20.26
C SER A 77 15.18 -4.05 19.38
N SER A 78 16.39 -3.68 18.99
CA SER A 78 17.27 -4.56 18.20
C SER A 78 17.53 -5.89 18.89
N GLU A 79 17.67 -5.90 20.23
CA GLU A 79 17.85 -7.11 21.02
C GLU A 79 16.62 -8.04 20.98
N VAL A 80 15.41 -7.46 21.09
CA VAL A 80 14.16 -8.22 20.99
C VAL A 80 13.99 -8.80 19.60
N LEU A 81 14.24 -8.00 18.55
CA LEU A 81 14.16 -8.48 17.17
C LEU A 81 15.13 -9.64 16.93
N ALA A 82 16.37 -9.50 17.40
CA ALA A 82 17.36 -10.57 17.30
C ALA A 82 16.95 -11.83 18.09
N ALA A 83 16.33 -11.67 19.27
CA ALA A 83 15.82 -12.79 20.05
C ALA A 83 14.66 -13.50 19.36
N ALA A 84 13.69 -12.76 18.81
CA ALA A 84 12.56 -13.32 18.06
C ALA A 84 13.01 -14.01 16.76
N ALA A 85 13.94 -13.41 16.02
CA ALA A 85 14.52 -14.02 14.82
C ALA A 85 15.21 -15.35 15.16
N ARG A 86 16.08 -15.37 16.16
CA ARG A 86 16.74 -16.61 16.62
C ARG A 86 15.75 -17.66 17.11
N ALA A 87 14.68 -17.23 17.81
CA ALA A 87 13.63 -18.14 18.26
C ALA A 87 12.90 -18.82 17.09
N LEU A 88 12.90 -18.20 15.90
CA LEU A 88 12.39 -18.72 14.64
C LEU A 88 13.46 -19.42 13.78
N GLY A 89 14.70 -19.56 14.28
CA GLY A 89 15.79 -20.16 13.49
C GLY A 89 16.34 -19.25 12.39
N LEU A 90 16.03 -17.95 12.43
CA LEU A 90 16.53 -16.96 11.49
C LEU A 90 17.69 -16.16 12.08
N SER A 91 18.61 -15.74 11.20
CA SER A 91 19.52 -14.65 11.48
C SER A 91 18.83 -13.29 11.26
N LEU A 92 19.43 -12.22 11.79
CA LEU A 92 18.93 -10.86 11.51
C LEU A 92 19.08 -10.49 10.02
N ALA A 93 20.08 -11.05 9.33
CA ALA A 93 20.26 -10.85 7.90
C ALA A 93 19.09 -11.43 7.10
N ASP A 94 18.60 -12.63 7.45
CA ASP A 94 17.45 -13.25 6.80
C ASP A 94 16.18 -12.39 6.97
N VAL A 95 15.96 -11.85 8.17
CA VAL A 95 14.83 -10.94 8.44
C VAL A 95 14.93 -9.68 7.58
N LEU A 96 16.13 -9.11 7.43
CA LEU A 96 16.37 -7.93 6.59
C LEU A 96 16.11 -8.23 5.11
N GLU A 97 16.59 -9.38 4.60
CA GLU A 97 16.36 -9.81 3.21
C GLU A 97 14.87 -9.99 2.93
N LEU A 98 14.15 -10.68 3.81
CA LEU A 98 12.70 -10.89 3.67
C LEU A 98 11.92 -9.58 3.73
N ALA A 99 12.29 -8.68 4.65
CA ALA A 99 11.65 -7.38 4.79
C ALA A 99 11.95 -6.46 3.60
N GLN A 100 13.18 -6.48 3.07
CA GLN A 100 13.55 -5.79 1.84
C GLN A 100 12.71 -6.28 0.66
N GLY A 101 12.57 -7.59 0.50
CA GLY A 101 11.73 -8.19 -0.53
C GLY A 101 10.28 -7.72 -0.45
N GLU A 102 9.70 -7.68 0.76
CA GLU A 102 8.36 -7.13 0.97
C GLU A 102 8.27 -5.64 0.61
N LEU A 103 9.23 -4.83 1.04
CA LEU A 103 9.27 -3.41 0.74
C LEU A 103 9.30 -3.15 -0.78
N ILE A 104 10.14 -3.88 -1.52
CA ILE A 104 10.21 -3.79 -2.98
C ILE A 104 8.87 -4.16 -3.62
N ARG A 105 8.21 -5.23 -3.16
CA ARG A 105 6.89 -5.63 -3.66
C ARG A 105 5.84 -4.54 -3.46
N LEU A 106 5.76 -3.97 -2.26
CA LEU A 106 4.79 -2.93 -1.93
C LEU A 106 5.06 -1.62 -2.69
N SER A 107 6.33 -1.23 -2.82
CA SER A 107 6.75 -0.03 -3.57
C SER A 107 6.47 -0.18 -5.06
N GLY A 108 6.71 -1.36 -5.65
CA GLY A 108 6.37 -1.66 -7.04
C GLY A 108 4.85 -1.65 -7.30
N ALA A 109 4.04 -2.15 -6.36
CA ALA A 109 2.58 -2.07 -6.44
C ALA A 109 2.07 -0.63 -6.39
N ARG A 110 2.68 0.23 -5.55
CA ARG A 110 2.35 1.65 -5.47
C ARG A 110 2.64 2.38 -6.78
N SER A 111 3.80 2.13 -7.39
CA SER A 111 4.18 2.77 -8.65
C SER A 111 3.15 2.49 -9.77
N ARG A 112 2.63 1.25 -9.84
CA ARG A 112 1.59 0.86 -10.82
C ARG A 112 0.25 1.56 -10.60
N SER A 113 -0.18 1.76 -9.35
CA SER A 113 -1.46 2.42 -9.07
C SER A 113 -1.42 3.91 -9.38
N THR A 114 -0.28 4.58 -9.14
CA THR A 114 -0.06 5.98 -9.54
C THR A 114 0.01 6.17 -11.05
N GLY A 115 0.54 5.19 -11.80
CA GLY A 115 0.62 5.25 -13.27
C GLY A 115 -0.73 5.05 -13.99
N GLN A 116 -1.69 4.33 -13.39
CA GLN A 116 -3.02 4.11 -13.98
C GLN A 116 -3.99 5.27 -13.79
N HIS A 117 -3.82 6.09 -12.74
CA HIS A 117 -4.72 7.22 -12.45
C HIS A 117 -4.33 8.54 -13.13
N GLY A 118 -3.27 8.54 -13.97
CA GLY A 118 -2.66 9.74 -14.55
C GLY A 118 -2.77 9.92 -16.07
N ARG A 119 -3.54 9.09 -16.81
CA ARG A 119 -3.72 9.29 -18.27
C ARG A 119 -5.04 10.02 -18.60
N PRO A 120 -5.03 11.34 -18.84
CA PRO A 120 -6.03 11.92 -19.73
C PRO A 120 -5.67 11.50 -21.16
N ALA A 121 -6.46 10.58 -21.73
CA ALA A 121 -6.47 10.33 -23.17
C ALA A 121 -7.11 11.53 -23.87
N GLY A 122 -6.32 12.57 -24.14
CA GLY A 122 -6.69 13.65 -25.05
C GLY A 122 -6.03 13.39 -26.42
N PRO A 123 -6.79 13.32 -27.53
CA PRO A 123 -6.17 13.23 -28.85
C PRO A 123 -5.46 14.57 -29.12
N LEU A 124 -4.14 14.53 -29.28
CA LEU A 124 -3.38 15.69 -29.75
C LEU A 124 -3.82 16.00 -31.17
N GLY A 125 -4.69 17.01 -31.30
CA GLY A 125 -5.06 17.59 -32.58
C GLY A 125 -3.82 18.11 -33.29
N THR A 126 -3.55 17.52 -34.45
CA THR A 126 -2.58 18.01 -35.43
C THR A 126 -2.96 19.43 -35.86
N VAL A 127 -2.06 20.39 -35.61
CA VAL A 127 -2.11 21.70 -36.27
C VAL A 127 -1.15 21.65 -37.46
N ARG A 128 -1.72 21.56 -38.67
CA ARG A 128 -1.00 21.82 -39.94
C ARG A 128 -0.76 23.32 -40.03
N LEU A 129 0.50 23.76 -40.09
CA LEU A 129 0.84 25.08 -40.61
C LEU A 129 0.85 25.00 -42.15
N ALA A 130 0.04 25.83 -42.78
CA ALA A 130 0.15 26.13 -44.19
C ALA A 130 1.33 27.08 -44.42
N ALA A 131 2.14 26.76 -45.43
CA ALA A 131 3.00 27.68 -46.16
C ALA A 131 2.96 27.26 -47.63
#